data_AF-A0A4S8KTD4-F1
#
_entry.id   AF-A0A4S8KTD4-F1
#
_cell.length_a   1.000
_cell.length_b   1.000
_cell.length_c   1.000
_cell.angle_alpha   90.00
_cell.angle_beta   90.00
_cell.angle_gamma   90.00
#
_symmetry.space_group_name_H-M   'P 1'
#
loop_
_entity.id
_entity.type
_entity.pdbx_description
1 polymer ?
#
loop_
_entity_poly.entity_id
_entity_poly.type
_entity_poly.pdbx_seq_one_letter_code
_entity_poly.pdbx_strand_id
1 'polypeptide(L)'
;IQVVVDFSDAQRLGFIDAFVDFMFQVQKGQQSQEELHCVAQTLLKGCEYHDDKSVTRVAHIGEVVPSETEAHFKGLCRKMRVTEDEKEFEKVVDILYREWPLISPWLDWWLAPEHGGMIFPTRRKMSAEVANRLPSTTNAEEAMHSTVYKIAGKGNVEKSTGTTGCHGSRVRVRVTNLKPAATCTRDIRPVDPWT
;
A
#
# COMPACT_ATOMS: atom_id res chain seq x y z
N ILE A 1 12.25 6.52 -3.21
CA ILE A 1 10.86 6.88 -2.86
C ILE A 1 10.31 5.69 -2.10
N GLN A 2 9.72 5.87 -0.92
CA GLN A 2 9.09 4.81 -0.13
C GLN A 2 7.81 5.36 0.46
N VAL A 3 6.75 4.56 0.51
CA VAL A 3 5.40 5.02 0.87
C VAL A 3 4.73 4.01 1.79
N VAL A 4 3.99 4.52 2.77
CA VAL A 4 3.13 3.72 3.62
C VAL A 4 1.71 3.77 3.07
N VAL A 5 1.06 2.62 2.91
CA VAL A 5 -0.26 2.48 2.29
C VAL A 5 -1.28 1.82 3.23
N ASP A 6 -2.55 2.12 3.02
CA ASP A 6 -3.70 1.60 3.78
C ASP A 6 -4.21 0.25 3.26
N PHE A 7 -3.46 -0.37 2.34
CA PHE A 7 -3.79 -1.61 1.63
C PHE A 7 -4.91 -1.52 0.60
N SER A 8 -5.52 -0.34 0.37
CA SER A 8 -6.48 -0.17 -0.71
C SER A 8 -5.83 -0.41 -2.08
N ASP A 9 -6.55 -1.09 -2.95
CA ASP A 9 -6.10 -1.34 -4.33
C ASP A 9 -5.86 -0.04 -5.07
N ALA A 10 -6.71 0.96 -4.87
CA ALA A 10 -6.57 2.27 -5.51
C ALA A 10 -5.23 2.94 -5.14
N GLN A 11 -4.84 2.94 -3.86
CA GLN A 11 -3.59 3.55 -3.43
C GLN A 11 -2.38 2.74 -3.90
N ARG A 12 -2.44 1.41 -3.76
CA ARG A 12 -1.35 0.51 -4.13
C ARG A 12 -1.07 0.53 -5.63
N LEU A 13 -2.11 0.27 -6.44
CA LEU A 13 -2.00 0.24 -7.90
C LEU A 13 -1.69 1.63 -8.45
N GLY A 14 -2.33 2.68 -7.93
CA GLY A 14 -2.05 4.05 -8.35
C GLY A 14 -0.60 4.48 -8.12
N PHE A 15 0.02 4.05 -7.01
CA PHE A 15 1.45 4.29 -6.79
C PHE A 15 2.33 3.49 -7.77
N ILE A 16 2.03 2.20 -7.96
CA ILE A 16 2.81 1.32 -8.83
C ILE A 16 2.78 1.84 -10.27
N ASP A 17 1.59 2.13 -10.82
CA ASP A 17 1.42 2.62 -12.18
C ASP A 17 2.18 3.94 -12.39
N ALA A 18 2.02 4.89 -11.46
CA ALA A 18 2.72 6.17 -11.53
C ALA A 18 4.25 6.01 -11.44
N PHE A 19 4.74 5.07 -10.61
CA PHE A 19 6.17 4.79 -10.50
C PHE A 19 6.73 4.19 -11.79
N VAL A 20 6.05 3.18 -12.35
CA VAL A 20 6.43 2.50 -13.59
C VAL A 20 6.49 3.50 -14.74
N ASP A 21 5.43 4.30 -14.91
CA ASP A 21 5.36 5.31 -15.97
C ASP A 21 6.49 6.34 -15.87
N PHE A 22 6.75 6.85 -14.67
CA PHE A 22 7.82 7.82 -14.44
C PHE A 22 9.20 7.23 -14.74
N MET A 23 9.49 6.04 -14.20
CA MET A 23 10.80 5.41 -14.34
C MET A 23 11.06 4.96 -15.77
N PHE A 24 10.04 4.44 -16.46
CA PHE A 24 10.14 4.03 -17.85
C PHE A 24 10.51 5.22 -18.76
N GLN A 25 9.93 6.41 -18.50
CA GLN A 25 10.27 7.64 -19.21
C GLN A 25 11.70 8.12 -18.89
N VAL A 26 12.09 8.15 -17.62
CA VAL A 26 13.41 8.64 -17.18
C VAL A 26 14.56 7.75 -17.65
N GLN A 27 14.37 6.44 -17.58
CA GLN A 27 15.36 5.44 -18.00
C GLN A 27 15.29 5.10 -19.48
N LYS A 28 14.42 5.77 -20.27
CA LYS A 28 14.24 5.53 -21.71
C LYS A 28 14.04 4.03 -22.06
N GLY A 29 13.30 3.31 -21.23
CA GLY A 29 13.03 1.88 -21.43
C GLY A 29 14.22 0.94 -21.24
N GLN A 30 15.26 1.34 -20.50
CA GLN A 30 16.37 0.44 -20.15
C GLN A 30 15.93 -0.74 -19.27
N GLN A 31 14.88 -0.56 -18.47
CA GLN A 31 14.24 -1.63 -17.70
C GLN A 31 12.84 -1.89 -18.26
N SER A 32 12.40 -3.15 -18.18
CA SER A 32 11.04 -3.51 -18.58
C SER A 32 10.02 -2.97 -17.59
N GLN A 33 8.75 -2.84 -18.00
CA GLN A 33 7.69 -2.41 -17.10
C GLN A 33 7.48 -3.41 -15.95
N GLU A 34 7.65 -4.70 -16.22
CA GLU A 34 7.56 -5.78 -15.23
C GLU A 34 8.67 -5.68 -14.17
N GLU A 35 9.90 -5.35 -14.58
CA GLU A 35 11.00 -5.12 -13.66
C GLU A 35 10.71 -3.91 -12.76
N LEU A 36 10.24 -2.81 -13.35
CA LEU A 36 9.86 -1.60 -12.61
C LEU A 36 8.68 -1.84 -11.67
N HIS A 37 7.73 -2.68 -12.07
CA HIS A 37 6.62 -3.10 -11.23
C HIS A 37 7.12 -3.87 -10.01
N CYS A 38 8.02 -4.84 -10.20
CA CYS A 38 8.66 -5.57 -9.11
C CYS A 38 9.39 -4.62 -8.16
N VAL A 39 10.12 -3.63 -8.70
CA VAL A 39 10.79 -2.59 -7.89
C VAL A 39 9.77 -1.79 -7.10
N ALA A 40 8.68 -1.32 -7.72
CA ALA A 40 7.66 -0.51 -7.06
C ALA A 40 7.05 -1.21 -5.85
N GLN A 41 6.79 -2.53 -5.94
CA GLN A 41 6.29 -3.32 -4.82
C GLN A 41 7.25 -3.31 -3.61
N THR A 42 8.56 -3.23 -3.83
CA THR A 42 9.55 -3.15 -2.73
C THR A 42 9.60 -1.79 -2.02
N LEU A 43 8.89 -0.79 -2.55
CA LEU A 43 8.85 0.58 -2.00
C LEU A 43 7.64 0.81 -1.10
N LEU A 44 6.74 -0.17 -1.02
CA LEU A 44 5.50 -0.10 -0.27
C LEU A 44 5.65 -0.74 1.11
N LYS A 45 5.23 -0.03 2.15
CA LYS A 45 5.05 -0.56 3.50
C LYS A 45 3.57 -0.47 3.87
N GLY A 46 3.06 -1.50 4.54
CA GLY A 46 1.69 -1.52 5.02
C GLY A 46 1.51 -0.68 6.28
N CYS A 47 0.35 -0.04 6.42
CA CYS A 47 -0.01 0.72 7.62
C CYS A 47 -0.46 -0.22 8.74
N GLU A 48 0.30 -0.30 9.84
CA GLU A 48 -0.01 -1.19 10.97
C GLU A 48 -1.36 -0.87 11.63
N TYR A 49 -1.81 0.38 11.58
CA TYR A 49 -3.13 0.77 12.09
C TYR A 49 -4.28 0.10 11.32
N HIS A 50 -4.18 0.03 9.99
CA HIS A 50 -5.22 -0.60 9.17
C HIS A 50 -5.23 -2.12 9.33
N ASP A 51 -4.04 -2.72 9.49
CA ASP A 51 -3.91 -4.12 9.89
C ASP A 51 -4.55 -4.39 11.26
N ASP A 52 -4.18 -3.62 12.30
CA ASP A 52 -4.76 -3.75 13.65
C ASP A 52 -6.29 -3.58 13.65
N LYS A 53 -6.81 -2.66 12.84
CA LYS A 53 -8.25 -2.45 12.62
C LYS A 53 -8.91 -3.67 11.99
N SER A 54 -8.29 -4.24 10.95
CA SER A 54 -8.79 -5.43 10.26
C SER A 54 -8.84 -6.63 11.21
N VAL A 55 -7.75 -6.88 11.96
CA VAL A 55 -7.68 -7.91 13.01
C VAL A 55 -8.77 -7.70 14.05
N THR A 56 -8.92 -6.47 14.55
CA THR A 56 -9.91 -6.15 15.58
C THR A 56 -11.34 -6.39 15.10
N ARG A 57 -11.65 -6.02 13.85
CA ARG A 57 -12.99 -6.24 13.28
C ARG A 57 -13.30 -7.73 13.20
N VAL A 58 -12.39 -8.55 12.65
CA VAL A 58 -12.59 -10.01 12.56
C VAL A 58 -12.71 -10.65 13.93
N ALA A 59 -11.89 -10.22 14.89
CA ALA A 59 -11.92 -10.72 16.25
C ALA A 59 -13.26 -10.46 16.97
N HIS A 60 -14.00 -9.42 16.59
CA HIS A 60 -15.32 -9.11 17.16
C HIS A 60 -16.49 -9.83 16.47
N ILE A 61 -16.24 -10.57 15.39
CA ILE A 61 -17.28 -11.38 14.74
C ILE A 61 -17.39 -12.68 15.53
N GLY A 62 -18.29 -12.72 16.52
CA GLY A 62 -18.41 -13.84 17.46
C GLY A 62 -18.63 -15.22 16.83
N GLU A 63 -19.25 -15.28 15.64
CA GLU A 63 -19.40 -16.52 14.87
C GLU A 63 -18.08 -17.03 14.27
N VAL A 64 -17.14 -16.13 13.99
CA VAL A 64 -15.83 -16.44 13.40
C VAL A 64 -14.77 -16.62 14.48
N VAL A 65 -14.74 -15.71 15.46
CA VAL A 65 -13.84 -15.72 16.61
C VAL A 65 -14.67 -15.62 17.90
N PRO A 66 -14.81 -16.71 18.66
CA PRO A 66 -15.48 -16.67 19.96
C PRO A 66 -14.81 -15.70 20.93
N SER A 67 -15.61 -14.96 21.69
CA SER A 67 -15.15 -13.86 22.57
C SER A 67 -14.11 -14.30 23.60
N GLU A 68 -14.19 -15.55 24.06
CA GLU A 68 -13.28 -16.17 25.03
C GLU A 68 -11.87 -16.37 24.46
N THR A 69 -11.78 -16.48 23.13
CA THR A 69 -10.53 -16.74 22.39
C THR A 69 -9.99 -15.49 21.68
N GLU A 70 -10.71 -14.37 21.76
CA GLU A 70 -10.38 -13.12 21.07
C GLU A 70 -8.95 -12.62 21.38
N ALA A 71 -8.58 -12.63 22.65
CA ALA A 71 -7.24 -12.22 23.08
C ALA A 71 -6.15 -13.16 22.53
N HIS A 72 -6.45 -14.46 22.43
CA HIS A 72 -5.53 -15.44 21.86
C HIS A 72 -5.32 -15.20 20.36
N PHE A 73 -6.42 -15.03 19.62
CA PHE A 73 -6.42 -14.68 18.20
C PHE A 73 -5.59 -13.42 17.93
N LYS A 74 -5.89 -12.31 18.63
CA LYS A 74 -5.14 -11.04 18.49
C LYS A 74 -3.66 -11.22 18.80
N GLY A 75 -3.32 -12.02 19.81
CA GLY A 75 -1.94 -12.34 20.17
C GLY A 75 -1.19 -13.06 19.04
N LEU A 76 -1.83 -14.02 18.38
CA LEU A 76 -1.28 -14.74 17.23
C LEU A 76 -1.12 -13.82 16.00
N CYS A 77 -2.11 -12.99 15.67
CA CYS A 77 -1.99 -12.01 14.58
C CYS A 77 -0.82 -11.05 14.81
N ARG A 78 -0.66 -10.54 16.05
CA ARG A 78 0.50 -9.71 16.40
C ARG A 78 1.82 -10.47 16.26
N LYS A 79 1.86 -11.74 16.68
CA LYS A 79 3.06 -12.59 16.55
C LYS A 79 3.44 -12.81 15.09
N MET A 80 2.46 -13.11 14.25
CA MET A 80 2.60 -13.23 12.79
C MET A 80 3.17 -11.94 12.19
N ARG A 81 2.74 -10.76 12.67
CA ARG A 81 3.21 -9.46 12.18
C ARG A 81 4.65 -9.12 12.55
N VAL A 82 5.17 -9.58 13.68
CA VAL A 82 6.48 -9.15 14.19
C VAL A 82 7.58 -10.20 14.04
N THR A 83 7.24 -11.45 13.74
CA THR A 83 8.24 -12.51 13.59
C THR A 83 9.08 -12.31 12.34
N GLU A 84 10.38 -12.53 12.47
CA GLU A 84 11.33 -12.66 11.35
C GLU A 84 11.70 -14.13 11.10
N ASP A 85 11.28 -15.04 11.97
CA ASP A 85 11.48 -16.48 11.82
C ASP A 85 10.36 -17.09 10.96
N GLU A 86 10.74 -17.61 9.80
CA GLU A 86 9.84 -18.27 8.84
C GLU A 86 9.10 -19.47 9.45
N LYS A 87 9.78 -20.29 10.26
CA LYS A 87 9.15 -21.47 10.87
C LYS A 87 8.12 -21.07 11.90
N GLU A 88 8.40 -20.02 12.66
CA GLU A 88 7.43 -19.48 13.62
C GLU A 88 6.26 -18.82 12.90
N PHE A 89 6.51 -18.14 11.77
CA PHE A 89 5.46 -17.58 10.93
C PHE A 89 4.50 -18.66 10.42
N GLU A 90 5.03 -19.71 9.78
CA GLU A 90 4.24 -20.84 9.27
C GLU A 90 3.45 -21.52 10.38
N LYS A 91 4.08 -21.75 11.53
CA LYS A 91 3.42 -22.32 12.70
C LYS A 91 2.24 -21.46 13.19
N VAL A 92 2.40 -20.14 13.23
CA VAL A 92 1.32 -19.23 13.65
C VAL A 92 0.18 -19.25 12.64
N VAL A 93 0.49 -19.24 11.35
CA VAL A 93 -0.50 -19.37 10.27
C VAL A 93 -1.29 -20.68 10.39
N ASP A 94 -0.62 -21.80 10.62
CA ASP A 94 -1.27 -23.11 10.80
C ASP A 94 -2.21 -23.12 12.01
N ILE A 95 -1.80 -22.50 13.13
CA ILE A 95 -2.64 -22.38 14.32
C ILE A 95 -3.89 -21.55 14.00
N LEU A 96 -3.73 -20.43 13.29
CA LEU A 96 -4.83 -19.54 12.91
C LEU A 96 -5.89 -20.27 12.05
N TYR A 97 -5.46 -21.01 11.01
CA TYR A 97 -6.38 -21.81 10.20
C TYR A 97 -7.08 -22.93 10.98
N ARG A 98 -6.36 -23.59 11.89
CA ARG A 98 -6.89 -24.72 12.66
C ARG A 98 -7.90 -24.28 13.71
N GLU A 99 -7.64 -23.18 14.40
CA GLU A 99 -8.45 -22.74 15.54
C GLU A 99 -9.64 -21.88 15.11
N TRP A 100 -9.52 -21.12 14.01
CA TRP A 100 -10.62 -20.30 13.49
C TRP A 100 -10.77 -20.48 11.97
N PRO A 101 -11.20 -21.65 11.48
CA PRO A 101 -11.25 -21.95 10.04
C PRO A 101 -12.10 -20.96 9.21
N LEU A 102 -13.06 -20.28 9.83
CA LEU A 102 -13.90 -19.28 9.16
C LEU A 102 -13.14 -17.98 8.81
N ILE A 103 -11.95 -17.75 9.36
CA ILE A 103 -11.09 -16.62 8.96
C ILE A 103 -10.38 -16.85 7.62
N SER A 104 -10.43 -18.06 7.05
CA SER A 104 -9.59 -18.43 5.91
C SER A 104 -9.59 -17.39 4.77
N PRO A 105 -10.74 -16.87 4.30
CA PRO A 105 -10.74 -15.83 3.26
C PRO A 105 -10.02 -14.54 3.66
N TRP A 106 -10.12 -14.16 4.94
CA TRP A 106 -9.41 -12.99 5.48
C TRP A 106 -7.91 -13.26 5.60
N LEU A 107 -7.52 -14.44 6.09
CA LEU A 107 -6.12 -14.81 6.24
C LEU A 107 -5.44 -15.00 4.87
N ASP A 108 -6.11 -15.65 3.92
CA ASP A 108 -5.65 -15.82 2.54
C ASP A 108 -5.33 -14.47 1.88
N TRP A 109 -6.18 -13.47 2.10
CA TRP A 109 -5.96 -12.12 1.58
C TRP A 109 -4.70 -11.49 2.15
N TRP A 110 -4.46 -11.62 3.46
CA TRP A 110 -3.25 -11.13 4.11
C TRP A 110 -1.99 -11.89 3.67
N LEU A 111 -2.10 -13.19 3.43
CA LEU A 111 -0.99 -14.03 2.98
C LEU A 111 -0.68 -13.88 1.49
N ALA A 112 -1.57 -13.27 0.70
CA ALA A 112 -1.30 -12.94 -0.69
C ALA A 112 -0.03 -12.09 -0.80
N PRO A 113 0.90 -12.40 -1.74
CA PRO A 113 2.20 -11.72 -1.85
C PRO A 113 2.10 -10.20 -1.93
N GLU A 114 1.03 -9.68 -2.54
CA GLU A 114 0.77 -8.26 -2.74
C GLU A 114 0.53 -7.52 -1.42
N HIS A 115 -0.12 -8.16 -0.44
CA HIS A 115 -0.46 -7.57 0.86
C HIS A 115 0.54 -7.99 1.93
N GLY A 116 0.82 -9.29 2.02
CA GLY A 116 1.70 -9.87 3.01
C GLY A 116 3.12 -9.30 2.93
N GLY A 117 3.62 -9.05 1.70
CA GLY A 117 4.93 -8.45 1.49
C GLY A 117 5.05 -7.01 2.00
N MET A 118 3.93 -6.32 2.24
CA MET A 118 3.93 -4.95 2.77
C MET A 118 3.95 -4.94 4.32
N ILE A 119 3.44 -5.98 4.97
CA ILE A 119 3.22 -5.99 6.43
C ILE A 119 4.09 -7.02 7.18
N PHE A 120 4.22 -8.25 6.67
CA PHE A 120 4.93 -9.34 7.34
C PHE A 120 6.43 -9.29 7.05
N PRO A 121 7.31 -9.21 8.07
CA PRO A 121 8.76 -9.20 7.87
C PRO A 121 9.27 -10.39 7.06
N THR A 122 8.73 -11.59 7.30
CA THR A 122 9.08 -12.83 6.58
C THR A 122 8.71 -12.82 5.09
N ARG A 123 7.70 -12.03 4.70
CA ARG A 123 7.24 -11.92 3.31
C ARG A 123 7.78 -10.67 2.60
N ARG A 124 8.39 -9.76 3.36
CA ARG A 124 8.78 -8.44 2.89
C ARG A 124 9.98 -8.48 1.95
N LYS A 125 9.86 -7.81 0.80
CA LYS A 125 10.97 -7.60 -0.15
C LYS A 125 11.79 -6.34 0.16
N MET A 126 11.17 -5.34 0.80
CA MET A 126 11.84 -4.15 1.33
C MET A 126 12.82 -4.54 2.45
N SER A 127 14.02 -3.96 2.47
CA SER A 127 14.98 -4.26 3.54
C SER A 127 14.48 -3.81 4.92
N ALA A 128 14.84 -4.55 5.97
CA ALA A 128 14.42 -4.26 7.34
C ALA A 128 14.86 -2.86 7.80
N GLU A 129 16.09 -2.43 7.48
CA GLU A 129 16.60 -1.09 7.81
C GLU A 129 15.74 0.03 7.19
N VAL A 130 15.27 -0.17 5.96
CA VAL A 130 14.38 0.77 5.30
C VAL A 130 13.01 0.78 5.98
N ALA A 131 12.42 -0.40 6.18
CA ALA A 131 11.09 -0.51 6.76
C ALA A 131 11.00 0.06 8.18
N ASN A 132 12.06 -0.08 8.97
CA ASN A 132 12.14 0.44 10.35
C ASN A 132 12.28 1.97 10.41
N ARG A 133 12.73 2.62 9.33
CA ARG A 133 12.79 4.09 9.22
C ARG A 133 11.46 4.71 8.81
N LEU A 134 10.59 3.93 8.18
CA LEU A 134 9.26 4.39 7.79
C LEU A 134 8.31 4.36 8.99
N PRO A 135 7.42 5.35 9.13
CA PRO A 135 6.44 5.32 10.20
C PRO A 135 5.54 4.08 10.05
N SER A 136 5.04 3.58 11.18
CA SER A 136 4.11 2.45 11.20
C SER A 136 2.68 2.85 10.87
N THR A 137 2.38 4.15 10.94
CA THR A 137 1.08 4.73 10.60
C THR A 137 1.26 5.88 9.61
N THR A 138 0.28 6.10 8.76
CA THR A 138 0.27 7.25 7.85
C THR A 138 -1.08 7.94 7.96
N ASN A 139 -1.06 9.28 8.04
CA ASN A 139 -2.22 10.09 7.71
C ASN A 139 -2.37 9.97 6.18
N ALA A 140 -3.25 9.07 5.72
CA ALA A 140 -3.37 8.62 4.32
C ALA A 140 -3.44 9.78 3.30
N GLU A 141 -4.03 10.90 3.71
CA GLU A 141 -4.16 12.14 2.94
C GLU A 141 -2.84 12.89 2.69
N GLU A 142 -1.85 12.80 3.59
CA GLU A 142 -0.59 13.56 3.47
C GLU A 142 0.49 12.84 2.66
N ALA A 143 0.51 11.50 2.70
CA ALA A 143 1.54 10.69 2.04
C ALA A 143 1.40 10.67 0.51
N MET A 144 0.16 10.55 0.01
CA MET A 144 -0.09 10.51 -1.44
C MET A 144 0.11 11.88 -2.09
N HIS A 145 -0.42 12.95 -1.49
CA HIS A 145 -0.23 14.31 -2.01
C HIS A 145 1.26 14.68 -2.09
N SER A 146 2.05 14.46 -1.04
CA SER A 146 3.49 14.77 -1.05
C SER A 146 4.27 13.97 -2.11
N THR A 147 3.89 12.72 -2.35
CA THR A 147 4.61 11.83 -3.28
C THR A 147 4.28 12.14 -4.73
N VAL A 148 3.00 12.37 -5.06
CA VAL A 148 2.58 12.80 -6.40
C VAL A 148 3.21 14.15 -6.74
N TYR A 149 3.24 15.13 -5.82
CA TYR A 149 3.91 16.42 -6.08
C TYR A 149 5.42 16.28 -6.32
N LYS A 150 6.11 15.35 -5.64
CA LYS A 150 7.55 15.11 -5.85
C LYS A 150 7.85 14.42 -7.18
N ILE A 151 6.95 13.56 -7.66
CA ILE A 151 7.08 12.84 -8.92
C ILE A 151 6.65 13.75 -10.10
N ALA A 152 5.53 14.47 -9.98
CA ALA A 152 5.00 15.35 -11.01
C ALA A 152 5.68 16.73 -11.06
N GLY A 153 6.27 17.21 -9.96
CA GLY A 153 6.83 18.56 -9.83
C GLY A 153 8.23 18.78 -10.43
N LYS A 154 8.82 17.78 -11.09
CA LYS A 154 10.12 17.90 -11.77
C LYS A 154 10.05 18.02 -13.30
N GLY A 155 8.89 18.44 -13.83
CA GLY A 155 8.76 18.92 -15.21
C GLY A 155 8.95 20.44 -15.28
N ASN A 156 10.15 20.88 -15.69
CA ASN A 156 10.51 22.21 -16.22
C ASN A 156 9.70 23.43 -15.74
N VAL A 157 10.19 24.12 -14.71
CA VAL A 157 9.87 25.55 -14.51
C VAL A 157 10.85 26.37 -15.35
N GLU A 158 10.53 26.55 -16.62
CA GLU A 158 11.16 27.59 -17.42
C GLU A 158 10.60 28.93 -16.92
N LYS A 159 11.41 29.64 -16.13
CA LYS A 159 11.06 30.97 -15.61
C LYS A 159 11.17 31.97 -16.77
N SER A 160 10.07 32.24 -17.47
CA SER A 160 9.98 33.46 -18.28
C SER A 160 9.85 34.65 -17.33
N THR A 161 10.92 35.44 -17.21
CA THR A 161 10.94 36.70 -16.48
C THR A 161 9.98 37.70 -17.11
N GLY A 162 8.94 38.10 -16.36
CA GLY A 162 8.06 39.21 -16.71
C GLY A 162 7.71 39.99 -15.45
N THR A 163 8.38 41.11 -15.25
CA THR A 163 8.11 42.12 -14.22
C THR A 163 6.76 42.79 -14.46
N THR A 164 5.85 42.77 -13.46
CA THR A 164 5.10 43.94 -12.93
C THR A 164 3.92 43.51 -12.04
N GLY A 165 3.77 44.20 -10.90
CA GLY A 165 2.47 44.56 -10.33
C GLY A 165 1.80 43.61 -9.35
N CYS A 166 1.80 43.98 -8.07
CA CYS A 166 1.03 43.38 -6.97
C CYS A 166 -0.46 43.15 -7.31
N HIS A 167 -0.99 41.96 -7.01
CA HIS A 167 -2.24 41.67 -6.27
C HIS A 167 -2.59 40.16 -6.42
N GLY A 168 -2.72 39.47 -5.28
CA GLY A 168 -3.21 38.09 -5.06
C GLY A 168 -3.33 37.13 -6.26
N SER A 169 -2.29 36.35 -6.54
CA SER A 169 -2.33 35.29 -7.56
C SER A 169 -3.02 34.01 -7.06
N ARG A 170 -4.27 33.80 -7.47
CA ARG A 170 -4.90 32.47 -7.48
C ARG A 170 -4.27 31.68 -8.65
N VAL A 171 -3.35 30.77 -8.35
CA VAL A 171 -2.72 29.90 -9.35
C VAL A 171 -3.79 28.96 -9.90
N ARG A 172 -4.29 29.25 -11.11
CA ARG A 172 -5.17 28.35 -11.85
C ARG A 172 -4.28 27.46 -12.72
N VAL A 173 -3.96 26.27 -12.23
CA VAL A 173 -3.25 25.25 -13.02
C VAL A 173 -4.18 24.77 -14.12
N ARG A 174 -3.88 25.12 -15.38
CA ARG A 174 -4.48 24.47 -16.54
C ARG A 174 -3.70 23.18 -16.79
N VAL A 175 -4.28 22.06 -16.36
CA VAL A 175 -3.86 20.73 -16.84
C VAL A 175 -4.26 20.67 -18.31
N THR A 176 -3.31 20.92 -19.21
CA THR A 176 -3.51 20.70 -20.65
C THR A 176 -2.76 19.43 -21.02
N ASN A 177 -3.47 18.54 -21.71
CA ASN A 177 -3.03 17.24 -22.24
C ASN A 177 -3.06 16.03 -21.29
N LEU A 178 -4.18 15.84 -20.58
CA LEU A 178 -4.68 14.46 -20.41
C LEU A 178 -5.50 14.12 -21.65
N LYS A 179 -4.98 13.24 -22.51
CA LYS A 179 -5.84 12.56 -23.49
C LYS A 179 -6.91 11.80 -22.69
N PRO A 180 -8.20 11.87 -23.05
CA PRO A 180 -9.21 11.07 -22.39
C PRO A 180 -8.86 9.59 -22.62
N ALA A 181 -8.49 8.88 -21.56
CA ALA A 181 -8.41 7.44 -21.60
C ALA A 181 -9.80 6.92 -21.97
N ALA A 182 -9.87 6.14 -23.04
CA ALA A 182 -11.08 5.56 -23.54
C ALA A 182 -11.80 4.80 -22.41
N THR A 183 -13.09 5.06 -22.28
CA THR A 183 -14.02 4.33 -21.42
C THR A 183 -14.03 2.86 -21.79
N CYS A 184 -13.30 2.04 -21.03
CA CYS A 184 -13.53 0.60 -21.00
C CYS A 184 -14.51 0.31 -19.87
N THR A 185 -15.79 0.21 -20.23
CA THR A 185 -16.86 -0.21 -19.33
C THR A 185 -16.79 -1.71 -19.06
N ARG A 186 -16.91 -2.04 -17.76
CA ARG A 186 -17.23 -3.33 -17.14
C ARG A 186 -16.08 -4.35 -17.07
N ASP A 187 -15.59 -4.59 -15.85
CA ASP A 187 -15.96 -5.82 -15.18
C ASP A 187 -15.87 -5.72 -13.65
N ILE A 188 -16.86 -6.35 -13.02
CA ILE A 188 -17.16 -6.41 -11.59
C ILE A 188 -15.95 -7.00 -10.84
N ARG A 189 -15.38 -6.27 -9.88
CA ARG A 189 -14.37 -6.81 -8.96
C ARG A 189 -14.70 -6.43 -7.51
N PRO A 190 -14.44 -7.34 -6.56
CA PRO A 190 -15.04 -7.29 -5.25
C PRO A 190 -14.49 -6.08 -4.51
N VAL A 191 -15.42 -5.21 -4.09
CA VAL A 191 -15.15 -4.27 -3.00
C VAL A 191 -14.76 -5.13 -1.81
N ASP A 192 -13.62 -4.81 -1.20
CA ASP A 192 -13.12 -5.50 -0.03
C ASP A 192 -14.24 -5.58 1.04
N PRO A 193 -14.69 -6.78 1.45
CA PRO A 193 -15.65 -6.89 2.55
C PRO A 193 -15.04 -6.45 3.88
N TRP A 194 -13.72 -6.21 3.90
CA TRP A 194 -12.87 -6.11 5.06
C TRP A 194 -11.86 -4.94 5.00
N THR A 195 -12.09 -3.86 4.24
CA THR A 195 -11.48 -2.53 4.51
C THR A 195 -12.55 -1.45 4.50
#